data_AF-A0A6N9EZ21-F1
#
_entry.id   AF-A0A6N9EZ21-F1
#
_cell.length_a   1.000
_cell.length_b   1.000
_cell.length_c   1.000
_cell.angle_alpha   90.00
_cell.angle_beta   90.00
_cell.angle_gamma   90.00
#
_symmetry.space_group_name_H-M   'P 1'
#
loop_
_entity.id
_entity.type
_entity.pdbx_description
1 polymer ?
#
loop_
_entity_poly.entity_id
_entity_poly.type
_entity_poly.pdbx_seq_one_letter_code
_entity_poly.pdbx_strand_id
1 'polypeptide(L)'
;MASTQPAATSGAGGPDSPLPHGASAAAGSSAKARNRAADVSAVFRDSRQGQLRGAPAEHAKACHQCADDREFLTAKVRPDYEDAPSPFQLVDLFAGGGGFTVGVAEAAHRLGRGTKVALAVENDDHAADVFGLNFPRANLVRSRVETLFDGEPGTPITASERSIALAVGEIDVLVAGPPCQGHSDLNNHTRRQDPRNALYLSAVRAVEVLRPTLVVIENVPAVRHDQGDVVGRSTEVLQAAGYSVVRDVFHLVKFGVPQRRRRHILLAAINDRVDPSVMDRFGSACDDHAERSVRWAIEDLVDQTTESGPDSPSRPTSVNLKRMQWLIARDAYNLPNEKRPKCHQGSHSYNSMYGRLAWDAPAQTITTGFGCMGQGRFVHPAKPRTLTPHEAARLQTLPDFFDLDARKGRGVWATVIGNAVPPLFMVHLLTPLLDALPCRAVQETRLVDLTPHEPPVPLALIGDSAS
;
A
#
# COMPACT_ATOMS: atom_id res chain seq x y z
N MET A 1 38.21 -43.47 13.48
CA MET A 1 39.45 -44.23 13.76
C MET A 1 39.99 -44.67 12.42
N ALA A 2 41.07 -44.03 11.96
CA ALA A 2 42.44 -44.59 11.94
C ALA A 2 42.58 -45.67 10.84
N SER A 3 43.21 -45.35 9.71
CA SER A 3 44.66 -45.52 9.42
C SER A 3 44.96 -46.97 8.99
N THR A 4 45.69 -47.30 7.92
CA THR A 4 47.02 -46.80 7.50
C THR A 4 47.30 -46.97 5.98
N GLN A 5 48.21 -46.12 5.47
CA GLN A 5 49.02 -46.26 4.22
C GLN A 5 50.19 -47.29 4.41
N PRO A 6 51.22 -47.48 3.52
CA PRO A 6 51.73 -46.71 2.36
C PRO A 6 51.90 -47.58 1.06
N ALA A 7 52.74 -47.38 0.02
CA ALA A 7 53.86 -46.45 -0.28
C ALA A 7 54.17 -46.31 -1.80
N ALA A 8 55.00 -45.31 -2.17
CA ALA A 8 56.17 -45.30 -3.10
C ALA A 8 56.08 -45.88 -4.56
N THR A 9 56.75 -45.37 -5.61
CA THR A 9 57.59 -44.15 -5.85
C THR A 9 57.84 -43.91 -7.36
N SER A 10 58.20 -42.65 -7.70
CA SER A 10 59.00 -42.15 -8.87
C SER A 10 58.27 -41.76 -10.17
N GLY A 11 58.69 -40.73 -10.93
CA GLY A 11 59.66 -39.66 -10.63
C GLY A 11 60.14 -38.84 -11.85
N ALA A 12 60.11 -37.50 -11.76
CA ALA A 12 60.75 -36.48 -12.64
C ALA A 12 60.29 -36.37 -14.12
N GLY A 13 60.37 -35.22 -14.81
CA GLY A 13 60.78 -33.85 -14.44
C GLY A 13 60.48 -32.82 -15.57
N GLY A 14 60.62 -31.51 -15.30
CA GLY A 14 60.48 -30.42 -16.30
C GLY A 14 61.73 -30.24 -17.21
N PRO A 15 61.93 -29.11 -17.95
CA PRO A 15 61.52 -27.74 -17.57
C PRO A 15 61.09 -26.75 -18.71
N ASP A 16 60.75 -25.52 -18.29
CA ASP A 16 60.91 -24.17 -18.89
C ASP A 16 60.57 -23.79 -20.36
N SER A 17 59.67 -22.78 -20.47
CA SER A 17 59.72 -21.48 -21.19
C SER A 17 60.65 -21.26 -22.42
N PRO A 18 60.26 -20.43 -23.44
CA PRO A 18 59.77 -19.04 -23.25
C PRO A 18 58.74 -18.47 -24.28
N LEU A 19 58.43 -17.17 -24.09
CA LEU A 19 57.60 -16.28 -24.92
C LEU A 19 58.12 -16.08 -26.36
N PRO A 20 57.28 -15.55 -27.27
CA PRO A 20 57.63 -14.23 -27.82
C PRO A 20 56.46 -13.22 -27.92
N HIS A 21 56.82 -11.94 -28.01
CA HIS A 21 55.91 -10.82 -28.32
C HIS A 21 55.60 -10.72 -29.83
N GLY A 22 54.41 -10.21 -30.17
CA GLY A 22 54.06 -9.77 -31.52
C GLY A 22 52.68 -9.10 -31.55
N ALA A 23 52.61 -7.83 -31.94
CA ALA A 23 51.37 -7.04 -31.90
C ALA A 23 50.67 -6.97 -33.28
N SER A 24 49.33 -6.79 -33.30
CA SER A 24 48.67 -5.69 -34.02
C SER A 24 47.13 -5.75 -33.97
N ALA A 25 46.52 -4.56 -33.82
CA ALA A 25 45.17 -4.10 -34.18
C ALA A 25 44.04 -5.08 -34.54
N ALA A 26 42.91 -4.98 -33.79
CA ALA A 26 41.61 -4.50 -34.32
C ALA A 26 40.52 -4.55 -33.22
N ALA A 27 40.39 -3.50 -32.41
CA ALA A 27 39.31 -3.40 -31.42
C ALA A 27 38.02 -2.86 -32.08
N GLY A 28 37.03 -3.73 -32.31
CA GLY A 28 35.70 -3.34 -32.75
C GLY A 28 34.96 -2.55 -31.66
N SER A 29 34.64 -1.28 -31.96
CA SER A 29 33.82 -0.44 -31.08
C SER A 29 32.38 -0.97 -31.01
N SER A 30 32.04 -1.63 -29.90
CA SER A 30 30.64 -1.86 -29.50
C SER A 30 30.29 -0.88 -28.39
N ALA A 31 29.50 0.14 -28.73
CA ALA A 31 29.04 1.15 -27.80
C ALA A 31 28.02 0.54 -26.82
N LYS A 32 28.50 0.03 -25.67
CA LYS A 32 27.64 -0.33 -24.54
C LYS A 32 26.97 0.93 -23.98
N ALA A 33 25.72 1.15 -24.35
CA ALA A 33 24.86 2.14 -23.71
C ALA A 33 24.73 1.81 -22.21
N ARG A 34 25.45 2.56 -21.37
CA ARG A 34 25.29 2.51 -19.91
C ARG A 34 24.02 3.27 -19.54
N ASN A 35 22.90 2.55 -19.41
CA ASN A 35 21.71 3.13 -18.79
C ASN A 35 22.04 3.54 -17.35
N ARG A 36 22.04 4.86 -17.11
CA ARG A 36 22.09 5.42 -15.77
C ARG A 36 20.74 5.15 -15.11
N ALA A 37 20.70 4.21 -14.17
CA ALA A 37 19.68 4.29 -13.13
C ALA A 37 19.93 5.60 -12.37
N ALA A 38 19.00 6.54 -12.46
CA ALA A 38 19.06 7.77 -11.68
C ALA A 38 18.85 7.42 -10.21
N ASP A 39 19.84 7.73 -9.37
CA ASP A 39 19.76 7.49 -7.92
C ASP A 39 18.90 8.59 -7.27
N VAL A 40 17.58 8.33 -7.20
CA VAL A 40 16.57 9.23 -6.61
C VAL A 40 16.87 9.53 -5.12
N SER A 41 17.80 8.81 -4.47
CA SER A 41 18.19 9.06 -3.07
C SER A 41 18.85 10.43 -2.84
N ALA A 42 19.18 11.19 -3.89
CA ALA A 42 19.75 12.53 -3.80
C ALA A 42 18.78 13.57 -3.19
N VAL A 43 17.46 13.40 -3.31
CA VAL A 43 16.45 14.38 -2.86
C VAL A 43 16.26 14.39 -1.33
N PHE A 44 16.69 13.34 -0.62
CA PHE A 44 16.36 13.15 0.81
C PHE A 44 17.57 12.99 1.75
N ARG A 45 18.72 13.58 1.42
CA ARG A 45 19.91 13.61 2.30
C ARG A 45 20.12 14.96 3.00
N ASP A 46 19.30 15.26 4.01
CA ASP A 46 19.82 15.83 5.26
C ASP A 46 18.88 15.56 6.46
N SER A 47 19.30 15.95 7.67
CA SER A 47 18.65 15.86 8.98
C SER A 47 18.68 14.48 9.68
N ARG A 48 19.89 14.10 10.14
CA ARG A 48 20.04 13.24 11.33
C ARG A 48 20.41 14.09 12.55
N GLN A 49 19.76 13.80 13.68
CA GLN A 49 20.11 14.22 15.05
C GLN A 49 19.99 15.72 15.39
N GLY A 50 18.81 16.08 15.92
CA GLY A 50 18.57 17.30 16.71
C GLY A 50 17.60 16.97 17.84
N GLN A 51 17.76 17.59 19.02
CA GLN A 51 17.06 17.17 20.24
C GLN A 51 15.57 17.53 20.27
N LEU A 52 14.75 16.63 20.84
CA LEU A 52 13.37 16.91 21.22
C LEU A 52 13.32 17.95 22.36
N ARG A 53 13.05 19.20 22.02
CA ARG A 53 12.40 20.18 22.90
C ARG A 53 11.27 20.84 22.12
N GLY A 54 10.04 20.63 22.56
CA GLY A 54 8.87 21.27 21.95
C GLY A 54 8.87 22.76 22.24
N ALA A 55 8.93 23.57 21.18
CA ALA A 55 8.33 24.89 21.20
C ALA A 55 6.80 24.72 20.99
N PRO A 56 5.95 25.60 21.55
CA PRO A 56 4.53 25.61 21.19
C PRO A 56 4.38 25.87 19.70
N ALA A 57 3.36 25.28 19.08
CA ALA A 57 3.07 25.51 17.67
C ALA A 57 2.64 26.96 17.46
N GLU A 58 3.57 27.82 17.01
CA GLU A 58 3.20 29.07 16.36
C GLU A 58 2.31 28.74 15.17
N HIS A 59 1.21 29.50 15.05
CA HIS A 59 0.12 29.24 14.12
C HIS A 59 0.64 28.85 12.74
N ALA A 60 0.39 27.60 12.34
CA ALA A 60 0.74 27.13 11.01
C ALA A 60 0.15 28.09 9.98
N LYS A 61 0.97 28.50 8.99
CA LYS A 61 0.46 29.22 7.82
C LYS A 61 -0.75 28.46 7.27
N ALA A 62 -1.78 29.19 6.87
CA ALA A 62 -2.98 28.61 6.27
C ALA A 62 -2.63 27.95 4.93
N CYS A 63 -2.21 26.69 4.99
CA CYS A 63 -1.86 25.89 3.83
C CYS A 63 -3.14 25.39 3.16
N HIS A 64 -3.38 25.84 1.93
CA HIS A 64 -4.54 25.45 1.11
C HIS A 64 -4.67 23.92 1.03
N GLN A 65 -3.58 23.22 0.73
CA GLN A 65 -3.57 21.77 0.63
C GLN A 65 -3.95 21.05 1.94
N CYS A 66 -3.66 21.65 3.10
CA CYS A 66 -4.11 21.14 4.40
C CYS A 66 -5.57 21.48 4.72
N ALA A 67 -6.14 22.52 4.11
CA ALA A 67 -7.56 22.80 4.17
C ALA A 67 -8.34 21.82 3.28
N ASP A 68 -7.95 21.66 2.01
CA ASP A 68 -8.60 20.73 1.06
C ASP A 68 -8.59 19.29 1.57
N ASP A 69 -7.43 18.83 2.08
CA ASP A 69 -7.31 17.49 2.64
C ASP A 69 -8.10 17.31 3.94
N ARG A 70 -8.34 18.40 4.68
CA ARG A 70 -9.17 18.38 5.89
C ARG A 70 -10.65 18.41 5.54
N GLU A 71 -11.04 19.14 4.51
CA GLU A 71 -12.39 19.14 3.94
C GLU A 71 -12.73 17.73 3.42
N PHE A 72 -11.90 17.16 2.54
CA PHE A 72 -12.02 15.77 2.10
C PHE A 72 -12.15 14.80 3.29
N LEU A 73 -11.24 14.88 4.27
CA LEU A 73 -11.22 13.97 5.41
C LEU A 73 -12.45 14.08 6.32
N THR A 74 -13.09 15.26 6.37
CA THR A 74 -14.30 15.52 7.19
C THR A 74 -15.60 15.50 6.38
N ALA A 75 -15.53 15.26 5.08
CA ALA A 75 -16.67 15.24 4.18
C ALA A 75 -17.61 14.09 4.55
N LYS A 76 -18.85 14.44 4.94
CA LYS A 76 -19.90 13.49 5.31
C LYS A 76 -20.74 13.00 4.12
N VAL A 77 -20.56 13.63 2.97
CA VAL A 77 -21.19 13.26 1.70
C VAL A 77 -20.07 12.84 0.76
N ARG A 78 -20.19 11.63 0.20
CA ARG A 78 -19.26 11.10 -0.78
C ARG A 78 -19.39 11.88 -2.10
N PRO A 79 -18.29 12.33 -2.72
CA PRO A 79 -18.34 12.88 -4.07
C PRO A 79 -18.89 11.87 -5.09
N ASP A 80 -19.44 12.36 -6.18
CA ASP A 80 -19.84 11.52 -7.31
C ASP A 80 -18.62 11.14 -8.14
N TYR A 81 -17.93 10.08 -7.71
CA TYR A 81 -16.74 9.59 -8.39
C TYR A 81 -17.06 8.90 -9.72
N GLU A 82 -18.25 8.31 -9.89
CA GLU A 82 -18.53 7.42 -11.02
C GLU A 82 -19.33 8.05 -12.19
N ASP A 83 -20.12 9.12 -11.99
CA ASP A 83 -20.76 9.87 -13.09
C ASP A 83 -19.96 11.10 -13.55
N ALA A 84 -18.91 11.49 -12.84
CA ALA A 84 -18.04 12.58 -13.27
C ALA A 84 -17.38 12.29 -14.65
N PRO A 85 -17.19 13.32 -15.50
CA PRO A 85 -16.84 13.13 -16.90
C PRO A 85 -15.45 12.53 -17.12
N SER A 86 -15.23 12.00 -18.33
CA SER A 86 -13.95 11.42 -18.78
C SER A 86 -13.30 10.45 -17.78
N PRO A 87 -14.03 9.43 -17.27
CA PRO A 87 -13.59 8.64 -16.13
C PRO A 87 -12.37 7.77 -16.44
N PHE A 88 -11.41 7.73 -15.52
CA PHE A 88 -10.32 6.75 -15.59
C PHE A 88 -10.85 5.33 -15.41
N GLN A 89 -10.41 4.38 -16.24
CA GLN A 89 -10.68 2.96 -16.01
C GLN A 89 -9.70 2.41 -14.97
N LEU A 90 -10.22 1.98 -13.82
CA LEU A 90 -9.46 1.50 -12.67
C LEU A 90 -9.65 -0.01 -12.45
N VAL A 91 -8.56 -0.69 -12.10
CA VAL A 91 -8.56 -2.04 -11.52
C VAL A 91 -7.95 -2.02 -10.13
N ASP A 92 -8.63 -2.58 -9.12
CA ASP A 92 -8.14 -2.70 -7.74
C ASP A 92 -8.05 -4.18 -7.33
N LEU A 93 -6.82 -4.67 -7.11
CA LEU A 93 -6.53 -6.06 -6.74
C LEU A 93 -6.19 -6.16 -5.25
N PHE A 94 -6.80 -7.12 -4.54
CA PHE A 94 -6.74 -7.20 -3.08
C PHE A 94 -7.34 -5.94 -2.44
N ALA A 95 -8.51 -5.54 -2.94
CA ALA A 95 -9.07 -4.21 -2.76
C ALA A 95 -9.44 -3.85 -1.30
N GLY A 96 -9.61 -4.85 -0.43
CA GLY A 96 -10.07 -4.68 0.93
C GLY A 96 -11.43 -3.98 0.96
N GLY A 97 -11.59 -3.00 1.86
CA GLY A 97 -12.76 -2.12 1.86
C GLY A 97 -12.71 -0.99 0.82
N GLY A 98 -11.68 -0.92 -0.04
CA GLY A 98 -11.59 0.08 -1.10
C GLY A 98 -10.84 1.37 -0.74
N GLY A 99 -10.05 1.40 0.34
CA GLY A 99 -9.25 2.58 0.71
C GLY A 99 -8.25 3.01 -0.37
N PHE A 100 -7.75 2.04 -1.16
CA PHE A 100 -6.91 2.31 -2.34
C PHE A 100 -7.75 3.01 -3.43
N THR A 101 -8.88 2.41 -3.82
CA THR A 101 -9.84 3.00 -4.77
C THR A 101 -10.29 4.41 -4.36
N VAL A 102 -10.64 4.69 -3.09
CA VAL A 102 -11.01 6.05 -2.63
C VAL A 102 -9.91 7.07 -2.95
N GLY A 103 -8.65 6.71 -2.72
CA GLY A 103 -7.52 7.60 -2.99
C GLY A 103 -7.29 7.85 -4.50
N VAL A 104 -7.52 6.86 -5.36
CA VAL A 104 -7.51 7.05 -6.83
C VAL A 104 -8.67 7.94 -7.27
N ALA A 105 -9.87 7.66 -6.74
CA ALA A 105 -11.10 8.36 -7.12
C ALA A 105 -11.08 9.84 -6.71
N GLU A 106 -10.56 10.14 -5.51
CA GLU A 106 -10.31 11.51 -5.06
C GLU A 106 -9.23 12.22 -5.90
N ALA A 107 -8.16 11.51 -6.28
CA ALA A 107 -7.14 12.07 -7.17
C ALA A 107 -7.71 12.46 -8.53
N ALA A 108 -8.60 11.64 -9.10
CA ALA A 108 -9.32 11.93 -10.33
C ALA A 108 -10.33 13.09 -10.15
N HIS A 109 -11.07 13.10 -9.05
CA HIS A 109 -12.07 14.12 -8.74
C HIS A 109 -11.46 15.52 -8.65
N ARG A 110 -10.28 15.65 -8.04
CA ARG A 110 -9.50 16.91 -7.99
C ARG A 110 -9.04 17.40 -9.36
N LEU A 111 -8.98 16.52 -10.35
CA LEU A 111 -8.72 16.84 -11.77
C LEU A 111 -10.02 17.06 -12.57
N GLY A 112 -11.18 17.10 -11.92
CA GLY A 112 -12.49 17.23 -12.55
C GLY A 112 -12.95 15.99 -13.33
N ARG A 113 -12.38 14.81 -13.04
CA ARG A 113 -12.62 13.55 -13.77
C ARG A 113 -13.23 12.47 -12.89
N GLY A 114 -14.01 11.59 -13.49
CA GLY A 114 -14.55 10.41 -12.81
C GLY A 114 -13.55 9.25 -12.69
N THR A 115 -14.01 8.17 -12.07
CA THR A 115 -13.33 6.88 -11.93
C THR A 115 -14.35 5.77 -12.10
N LYS A 116 -14.11 4.88 -13.07
CA LYS A 116 -14.90 3.67 -13.28
C LYS A 116 -14.07 2.47 -12.87
N VAL A 117 -14.51 1.77 -11.82
CA VAL A 117 -13.88 0.53 -11.35
C VAL A 117 -14.28 -0.62 -12.27
N ALA A 118 -13.46 -0.85 -13.29
CA ALA A 118 -13.66 -1.85 -14.34
C ALA A 118 -13.47 -3.29 -13.83
N LEU A 119 -12.69 -3.47 -12.76
CA LEU A 119 -12.59 -4.71 -11.98
C LEU A 119 -12.11 -4.38 -10.55
N ALA A 120 -12.75 -4.93 -9.54
CA ALA A 120 -12.19 -5.01 -8.18
C ALA A 120 -12.18 -6.48 -7.73
N VAL A 121 -11.11 -6.93 -7.08
CA VAL A 121 -10.97 -8.32 -6.61
C VAL A 121 -10.67 -8.34 -5.12
N GLU A 122 -11.54 -8.98 -4.34
CA GLU A 122 -11.41 -9.18 -2.90
C GLU A 122 -11.91 -10.58 -2.52
N ASN A 123 -11.27 -11.26 -1.56
CA ASN A 123 -11.63 -12.62 -1.15
C ASN A 123 -12.27 -12.71 0.25
N ASP A 124 -12.17 -11.66 1.06
CA ASP A 124 -12.91 -11.55 2.32
C ASP A 124 -14.28 -10.91 2.07
N ASP A 125 -15.35 -11.68 2.22
CA ASP A 125 -16.73 -11.23 1.98
C ASP A 125 -17.08 -9.96 2.78
N HIS A 126 -16.53 -9.79 3.99
CA HIS A 126 -16.84 -8.63 4.83
C HIS A 126 -16.13 -7.35 4.36
N ALA A 127 -14.90 -7.46 3.85
CA ALA A 127 -14.21 -6.36 3.19
C ALA A 127 -14.87 -6.03 1.84
N ALA A 128 -15.23 -7.05 1.06
CA ALA A 128 -15.96 -6.90 -0.20
C ALA A 128 -17.34 -6.21 -0.01
N ASP A 129 -18.07 -6.53 1.06
CA ASP A 129 -19.31 -5.82 1.40
C ASP A 129 -19.08 -4.33 1.67
N VAL A 130 -18.01 -3.99 2.40
CA VAL A 130 -17.63 -2.59 2.65
C VAL A 130 -17.20 -1.88 1.36
N PHE A 131 -16.46 -2.56 0.48
CA PHE A 131 -16.12 -2.05 -0.85
C PHE A 131 -17.40 -1.72 -1.64
N GLY A 132 -18.36 -2.65 -1.71
CA GLY A 132 -19.59 -2.50 -2.47
C GLY A 132 -20.50 -1.35 -2.00
N LEU A 133 -20.49 -1.02 -0.71
CA LEU A 133 -21.18 0.17 -0.18
C LEU A 133 -20.54 1.47 -0.66
N ASN A 134 -19.21 1.50 -0.76
CA ASN A 134 -18.45 2.68 -1.16
C ASN A 134 -18.30 2.82 -2.69
N PHE A 135 -18.51 1.76 -3.47
CA PHE A 135 -18.42 1.75 -4.94
C PHE A 135 -19.53 0.87 -5.56
N PRO A 136 -20.80 1.28 -5.47
CA PRO A 136 -21.96 0.46 -5.86
C PRO A 136 -22.04 0.16 -7.37
N ARG A 137 -21.26 0.86 -8.21
CA ARG A 137 -21.16 0.61 -9.65
C ARG A 137 -19.87 -0.08 -10.08
N ALA A 138 -19.05 -0.55 -9.14
CA ALA A 138 -17.85 -1.31 -9.44
C ALA A 138 -18.17 -2.73 -9.91
N ASN A 139 -17.37 -3.24 -10.84
CA ASN A 139 -17.33 -4.66 -11.17
C ASN A 139 -16.55 -5.43 -10.07
N LEU A 140 -17.17 -5.57 -8.89
CA LEU A 140 -16.58 -6.30 -7.77
C LEU A 140 -16.73 -7.81 -7.93
N VAL A 141 -15.60 -8.52 -7.92
CA VAL A 141 -15.53 -9.98 -7.98
C VAL A 141 -15.05 -10.50 -6.61
N ARG A 142 -15.91 -11.27 -5.94
CA ARG A 142 -15.57 -11.96 -4.69
C ARG A 142 -14.78 -13.24 -4.99
N SER A 143 -13.47 -13.12 -5.17
CA SER A 143 -12.59 -14.24 -5.56
C SER A 143 -11.12 -13.97 -5.20
N ARG A 144 -10.27 -14.98 -5.41
CA ARG A 144 -8.81 -14.83 -5.32
C ARG A 144 -8.27 -14.24 -6.63
N VAL A 145 -7.26 -13.39 -6.54
CA VAL A 145 -6.60 -12.82 -7.72
C VAL A 145 -5.96 -13.93 -8.57
N GLU A 146 -5.40 -14.94 -7.90
CA GLU A 146 -4.81 -16.13 -8.51
C GLU A 146 -5.80 -17.03 -9.26
N THR A 147 -7.12 -16.88 -9.01
CA THR A 147 -8.17 -17.59 -9.75
C THR A 147 -8.53 -16.88 -11.06
N LEU A 148 -8.30 -15.57 -11.14
CA LEU A 148 -8.55 -14.75 -12.34
C LEU A 148 -7.29 -14.65 -13.22
N PHE A 149 -6.11 -14.65 -12.59
CA PHE A 149 -4.81 -14.56 -13.25
C PHE A 149 -4.01 -15.81 -12.87
N ASP A 150 -4.30 -16.89 -13.60
CA ASP A 150 -3.86 -18.27 -13.35
C ASP A 150 -2.50 -18.61 -13.97
N GLY A 151 -1.98 -17.76 -14.87
CA GLY A 151 -0.67 -17.93 -15.49
C GLY A 151 0.49 -17.46 -14.60
N GLU A 152 1.67 -18.02 -14.86
CA GLU A 152 2.92 -17.54 -14.24
C GLU A 152 3.46 -16.30 -15.00
N PRO A 153 4.09 -15.33 -14.31
CA PRO A 153 4.65 -14.16 -14.98
C PRO A 153 5.65 -14.50 -16.10
N GLY A 154 5.56 -13.80 -17.22
CA GLY A 154 6.38 -14.03 -18.42
C GLY A 154 5.94 -15.21 -19.29
N THR A 155 4.87 -15.94 -18.92
CA THR A 155 4.31 -17.03 -19.76
C THR A 155 3.22 -16.50 -20.73
N PRO A 156 2.86 -17.25 -21.80
CA PRO A 156 1.76 -16.86 -22.68
C PRO A 156 0.43 -16.67 -21.92
N ILE A 157 -0.38 -15.70 -22.35
CA ILE A 157 -1.70 -15.40 -21.74
C ILE A 157 -2.67 -16.57 -21.97
N THR A 158 -3.32 -17.04 -20.89
CA THR A 158 -4.27 -18.15 -20.90
C THR A 158 -5.61 -17.76 -21.56
N ALA A 159 -6.49 -18.73 -21.81
CA ALA A 159 -7.80 -18.47 -22.39
C ALA A 159 -8.74 -17.74 -21.39
N SER A 160 -8.65 -18.09 -20.11
CA SER A 160 -9.30 -17.43 -18.96
C SER A 160 -8.86 -15.96 -18.87
N GLU A 161 -7.56 -15.72 -18.75
CA GLU A 161 -6.96 -14.39 -18.68
C GLU A 161 -7.32 -13.50 -19.89
N ARG A 162 -7.29 -14.06 -21.11
CA ARG A 162 -7.70 -13.34 -22.33
C ARG A 162 -9.17 -12.94 -22.29
N SER A 163 -10.04 -13.81 -21.78
CA SER A 163 -11.47 -13.52 -21.65
C SER A 163 -11.72 -12.39 -20.65
N ILE A 164 -10.97 -12.37 -19.54
CA ILE A 164 -11.00 -11.29 -18.55
C ILE A 164 -10.50 -9.97 -19.17
N ALA A 165 -9.37 -9.98 -19.88
CA ALA A 165 -8.85 -8.78 -20.54
C ALA A 165 -9.84 -8.19 -21.57
N LEU A 166 -10.55 -9.04 -22.32
CA LEU A 166 -11.60 -8.60 -23.26
C LEU A 166 -12.83 -8.02 -22.55
N ALA A 167 -13.25 -8.60 -21.41
CA ALA A 167 -14.40 -8.13 -20.65
C ALA A 167 -14.12 -6.83 -19.87
N VAL A 168 -12.90 -6.67 -19.36
CA VAL A 168 -12.43 -5.52 -18.58
C VAL A 168 -12.09 -4.33 -19.50
N GLY A 169 -11.55 -4.60 -20.69
CA GLY A 169 -11.16 -3.58 -21.67
C GLY A 169 -9.84 -2.87 -21.33
N GLU A 170 -9.62 -1.71 -21.94
CA GLU A 170 -8.39 -0.95 -21.74
C GLU A 170 -8.37 -0.23 -20.37
N ILE A 171 -7.30 -0.44 -19.60
CA ILE A 171 -7.16 0.13 -18.25
C ILE A 171 -6.24 1.34 -18.21
N ASP A 172 -6.63 2.38 -17.47
CA ASP A 172 -5.77 3.53 -17.17
C ASP A 172 -4.89 3.26 -15.96
N VAL A 173 -5.48 2.77 -14.86
CA VAL A 173 -4.80 2.59 -13.58
C VAL A 173 -5.07 1.19 -13.04
N LEU A 174 -4.02 0.46 -12.66
CA LEU A 174 -4.13 -0.74 -11.84
C LEU A 174 -3.46 -0.47 -10.49
N VAL A 175 -4.19 -0.73 -9.41
CA VAL A 175 -3.67 -0.71 -8.05
C VAL A 175 -3.74 -2.09 -7.43
N ALA A 176 -2.76 -2.45 -6.59
CA ALA A 176 -2.71 -3.74 -5.93
C ALA A 176 -2.09 -3.65 -4.53
N GLY A 177 -2.75 -4.28 -3.54
CA GLY A 177 -2.26 -4.39 -2.16
C GLY A 177 -1.98 -5.83 -1.70
N PRO A 178 -1.12 -6.61 -2.40
CA PRO A 178 -0.94 -8.05 -2.11
C PRO A 178 -0.50 -8.30 -0.65
N PRO A 179 -1.21 -9.17 0.10
CA PRO A 179 -1.09 -9.22 1.55
C PRO A 179 0.24 -9.83 2.01
N CYS A 180 1.09 -8.99 2.60
CA CYS A 180 2.39 -9.39 3.15
C CYS A 180 2.30 -9.69 4.66
N GLN A 181 1.59 -10.76 4.99
CA GLN A 181 1.78 -11.39 6.30
C GLN A 181 3.16 -12.07 6.34
N GLY A 182 3.82 -12.16 7.49
CA GLY A 182 5.13 -12.81 7.63
C GLY A 182 6.26 -11.94 8.18
N HIS A 183 6.13 -10.61 8.13
CA HIS A 183 7.12 -9.67 8.68
C HIS A 183 6.65 -8.98 9.97
N SER A 184 6.35 -9.77 11.00
CA SER A 184 6.77 -9.37 12.34
C SER A 184 8.19 -9.87 12.55
N ASP A 185 9.07 -9.05 13.12
CA ASP A 185 10.47 -9.43 13.46
C ASP A 185 10.57 -10.57 14.51
N LEU A 186 9.44 -11.19 14.85
CA LEU A 186 9.23 -12.14 15.94
C LEU A 186 9.14 -13.60 15.47
N ASN A 187 8.74 -13.87 14.22
CA ASN A 187 8.54 -15.24 13.71
C ASN A 187 9.66 -15.68 12.75
N ASN A 188 10.91 -15.58 13.21
CA ASN A 188 12.10 -15.72 12.36
C ASN A 188 12.51 -17.17 11.99
N HIS A 189 11.62 -18.17 12.15
CA HIS A 189 12.03 -19.60 12.20
C HIS A 189 11.45 -20.56 11.13
N THR A 190 10.57 -20.12 10.22
CA THR A 190 9.97 -21.01 9.19
C THR A 190 10.07 -20.47 7.76
N ARG A 191 11.26 -20.02 7.35
CA ARG A 191 11.56 -19.66 5.94
C ARG A 191 11.91 -20.92 5.12
N ARG A 192 10.95 -21.56 4.46
CA ARG A 192 11.25 -22.63 3.47
C ARG A 192 10.61 -22.49 2.09
N GLN A 193 9.54 -21.73 1.97
CA GLN A 193 8.97 -21.15 0.73
C GLN A 193 7.83 -20.26 1.23
N ASP A 194 7.79 -18.97 0.86
CA ASP A 194 6.67 -18.12 1.29
C ASP A 194 5.59 -18.10 0.20
N PRO A 195 4.41 -18.70 0.42
CA PRO A 195 3.32 -18.69 -0.56
C PRO A 195 2.79 -17.28 -0.85
N ARG A 196 3.13 -16.27 -0.05
CA ARG A 196 2.69 -14.87 -0.27
C ARG A 196 3.52 -14.13 -1.32
N ASN A 197 4.70 -14.65 -1.67
CA ASN A 197 5.42 -14.17 -2.86
C ASN A 197 4.63 -14.47 -4.15
N ALA A 198 3.82 -15.55 -4.17
CA ALA A 198 2.95 -15.85 -5.31
C ALA A 198 1.90 -14.74 -5.51
N LEU A 199 1.29 -14.22 -4.44
CA LEU A 199 0.28 -13.16 -4.53
C LEU A 199 0.82 -11.85 -5.14
N TYR A 200 2.07 -11.51 -4.83
CA TYR A 200 2.74 -10.37 -5.46
C TYR A 200 2.97 -10.62 -6.96
N LEU A 201 3.36 -11.84 -7.32
CA LEU A 201 3.53 -12.26 -8.71
C LEU A 201 2.20 -12.35 -9.47
N SER A 202 1.09 -12.72 -8.84
CA SER A 202 -0.26 -12.66 -9.43
C SER A 202 -0.71 -11.23 -9.72
N ALA A 203 -0.30 -10.25 -8.90
CA ALA A 203 -0.51 -8.83 -9.23
C ALA A 203 0.28 -8.42 -10.49
N VAL A 204 1.54 -8.87 -10.61
CA VAL A 204 2.36 -8.64 -11.81
C VAL A 204 1.79 -9.35 -13.03
N ARG A 205 1.25 -10.56 -12.86
CA ARG A 205 0.57 -11.30 -13.93
C ARG A 205 -0.64 -10.53 -14.47
N ALA A 206 -1.46 -9.99 -13.57
CA ALA A 206 -2.59 -9.15 -13.96
C ALA A 206 -2.14 -7.91 -14.77
N VAL A 207 -0.98 -7.33 -14.48
CA VAL A 207 -0.41 -6.24 -15.28
C VAL A 207 0.01 -6.70 -16.68
N GLU A 208 0.62 -7.88 -16.84
CA GLU A 208 0.94 -8.44 -18.16
C GLU A 208 -0.33 -8.68 -19.00
N VAL A 209 -1.38 -9.21 -18.37
CA VAL A 209 -2.65 -9.59 -19.00
C VAL A 209 -3.48 -8.36 -19.39
N LEU A 210 -3.64 -7.40 -18.48
CA LEU A 210 -4.53 -6.25 -18.66
C LEU A 210 -3.86 -5.04 -19.32
N ARG A 211 -2.52 -5.00 -19.36
CA ARG A 211 -1.69 -3.89 -19.88
C ARG A 211 -2.21 -2.49 -19.49
N PRO A 212 -2.39 -2.21 -18.17
CA PRO A 212 -2.79 -0.90 -17.66
C PRO A 212 -1.76 0.18 -18.00
N THR A 213 -2.20 1.43 -18.14
CA THR A 213 -1.31 2.56 -18.45
C THR A 213 -0.39 2.94 -17.29
N LEU A 214 -0.93 2.95 -16.06
CA LEU A 214 -0.24 3.22 -14.80
C LEU A 214 -0.50 2.08 -13.80
N VAL A 215 0.51 1.73 -13.01
CA VAL A 215 0.47 0.62 -12.04
C VAL A 215 1.01 1.07 -10.70
N VAL A 216 0.32 0.75 -9.61
CA VAL A 216 0.85 0.87 -8.23
C VAL A 216 0.69 -0.46 -7.49
N ILE A 217 1.80 -1.05 -7.05
CA ILE A 217 1.79 -2.19 -6.13
C ILE A 217 2.31 -1.72 -4.75
N GLU A 218 1.42 -1.66 -3.76
CA GLU A 218 1.75 -1.34 -2.37
C GLU A 218 2.28 -2.57 -1.63
N ASN A 219 3.26 -2.36 -0.76
CA ASN A 219 3.63 -3.37 0.22
C ASN A 219 4.31 -2.82 1.48
N VAL A 220 4.52 -3.68 2.49
CA VAL A 220 5.34 -3.32 3.65
C VAL A 220 6.82 -3.21 3.26
N PRO A 221 7.64 -2.35 3.92
CA PRO A 221 9.04 -2.15 3.55
C PRO A 221 9.91 -3.42 3.56
N ALA A 222 9.51 -4.43 4.36
CA ALA A 222 10.23 -5.68 4.51
C ALA A 222 10.23 -6.57 3.25
N VAL A 223 9.34 -6.33 2.27
CA VAL A 223 9.34 -7.02 0.97
C VAL A 223 10.69 -6.88 0.23
N ARG A 224 11.44 -5.80 0.49
CA ARG A 224 12.81 -5.57 -0.01
C ARG A 224 13.86 -6.56 0.54
N HIS A 225 13.49 -7.38 1.52
CA HIS A 225 14.35 -8.37 2.17
C HIS A 225 13.85 -9.80 1.95
N ASP A 226 12.87 -9.97 1.05
CA ASP A 226 12.49 -11.27 0.53
C ASP A 226 13.72 -12.02 -0.02
N GLN A 227 13.83 -13.30 0.31
CA GLN A 227 14.95 -14.14 -0.10
C GLN A 227 14.85 -14.58 -1.56
N GLY A 228 13.65 -14.51 -2.17
CA GLY A 228 13.41 -14.79 -3.58
C GLY A 228 13.42 -13.56 -4.49
N ASP A 229 13.89 -12.40 -3.99
CA ASP A 229 13.82 -11.07 -4.62
C ASP A 229 12.57 -10.88 -5.49
N VAL A 230 11.39 -11.09 -4.89
CA VAL A 230 10.11 -10.98 -5.59
C VAL A 230 9.96 -9.62 -6.28
N VAL A 231 10.45 -8.54 -5.67
CA VAL A 231 10.40 -7.18 -6.24
C VAL A 231 11.36 -7.04 -7.44
N GLY A 232 12.57 -7.60 -7.37
CA GLY A 232 13.52 -7.59 -8.48
C GLY A 232 12.98 -8.33 -9.70
N ARG A 233 12.54 -9.58 -9.52
CA ARG A 233 11.92 -10.36 -10.59
C ARG A 233 10.68 -9.69 -11.18
N SER A 234 9.85 -9.08 -10.33
CA SER A 234 8.69 -8.28 -10.78
C SER A 234 9.11 -7.07 -11.63
N THR A 235 10.22 -6.41 -11.26
CA THR A 235 10.78 -5.29 -12.04
C THR A 235 11.25 -5.75 -13.42
N GLU A 236 11.95 -6.89 -13.49
CA GLU A 236 12.46 -7.47 -14.75
C GLU A 236 11.31 -7.87 -15.68
N VAL A 237 10.26 -8.53 -15.17
CA VAL A 237 9.07 -8.90 -15.94
C VAL A 237 8.36 -7.67 -16.50
N LEU A 238 8.11 -6.65 -15.67
CA LEU A 238 7.42 -5.42 -16.09
C LEU A 238 8.25 -4.64 -17.13
N GLN A 239 9.57 -4.58 -16.97
CA GLN A 239 10.47 -3.97 -17.96
C GLN A 239 10.44 -4.72 -19.29
N ALA A 240 10.44 -6.06 -19.27
CA ALA A 240 10.27 -6.89 -20.47
C ALA A 240 8.89 -6.69 -21.14
N ALA A 241 7.83 -6.43 -20.35
CA ALA A 241 6.50 -6.13 -20.84
C ALA A 241 6.32 -4.70 -21.42
N GLY A 242 7.36 -3.85 -21.33
CA GLY A 242 7.39 -2.50 -21.90
C GLY A 242 7.18 -1.35 -20.91
N TYR A 243 7.30 -1.59 -19.60
CA TYR A 243 7.12 -0.56 -18.57
C TYR A 243 8.43 0.09 -18.12
N SER A 244 8.37 1.40 -17.88
CA SER A 244 9.27 2.08 -16.95
C SER A 244 8.84 1.76 -15.51
N VAL A 245 9.78 1.43 -14.63
CA VAL A 245 9.49 0.98 -13.24
C VAL A 245 10.34 1.75 -12.24
N VAL A 246 9.70 2.33 -11.24
CA VAL A 246 10.32 2.97 -10.06
C VAL A 246 9.91 2.20 -8.80
N ARG A 247 10.84 2.02 -7.86
CA ARG A 247 10.56 1.36 -6.57
C ARG A 247 11.30 2.02 -5.41
N ASP A 248 10.59 2.41 -4.35
CA ASP A 248 11.21 2.92 -3.11
C ASP A 248 10.31 2.75 -1.87
N VAL A 249 10.83 3.12 -0.69
CA VAL A 249 10.11 3.13 0.59
C VAL A 249 9.64 4.53 0.95
N PHE A 250 8.37 4.79 0.71
CA PHE A 250 7.70 6.05 0.98
C PHE A 250 7.38 6.19 2.48
N HIS A 251 7.61 7.40 3.00
CA HIS A 251 7.22 7.82 4.35
C HIS A 251 5.92 8.61 4.25
N LEU A 252 4.77 7.99 4.57
CA LEU A 252 3.45 8.55 4.24
C LEU A 252 3.14 9.85 5.00
N VAL A 253 3.86 10.14 6.07
CA VAL A 253 3.79 11.43 6.77
C VAL A 253 4.19 12.62 5.89
N LYS A 254 5.06 12.41 4.90
CA LYS A 254 5.41 13.40 3.87
C LYS A 254 4.30 13.61 2.83
N PHE A 255 3.31 12.72 2.80
CA PHE A 255 2.18 12.71 1.87
C PHE A 255 0.86 13.00 2.62
N GLY A 256 0.94 13.83 3.67
CA GLY A 256 -0.26 14.33 4.34
C GLY A 256 -1.00 13.32 5.23
N VAL A 257 -0.46 12.10 5.41
CA VAL A 257 -1.04 11.13 6.34
C VAL A 257 -0.55 11.45 7.78
N PRO A 258 -1.43 11.59 8.78
CA PRO A 258 -1.07 11.95 10.16
C PRO A 258 -0.46 10.77 10.94
N GLN A 259 0.40 9.98 10.29
CA GLN A 259 0.87 8.67 10.74
C GLN A 259 2.31 8.41 10.27
N ARG A 260 3.17 7.91 11.18
CA ARG A 260 4.52 7.40 10.87
C ARG A 260 4.47 6.01 10.22
N ARG A 261 3.68 5.87 9.14
CA ARG A 261 3.61 4.68 8.28
C ARG A 261 4.73 4.75 7.23
N ARG A 262 5.30 3.60 6.90
CA ARG A 262 6.20 3.43 5.74
C ARG A 262 5.65 2.32 4.85
N ARG A 263 5.81 2.48 3.54
CA ARG A 263 5.42 1.49 2.53
C ARG A 263 6.43 1.41 1.41
N HIS A 264 6.73 0.20 0.97
CA HIS A 264 7.36 -0.04 -0.30
C HIS A 264 6.30 0.16 -1.39
N ILE A 265 6.64 0.93 -2.43
CA ILE A 265 5.80 1.12 -3.59
C ILE A 265 6.59 0.67 -4.80
N LEU A 266 5.99 -0.17 -5.64
CA LEU A 266 6.40 -0.32 -7.03
C LEU A 266 5.41 0.50 -7.87
N LEU A 267 5.93 1.50 -8.57
CA LEU A 267 5.22 2.34 -9.52
C LEU A 267 5.70 1.97 -10.93
N ALA A 268 4.80 1.77 -11.88
CA ALA A 268 5.18 1.52 -13.26
C ALA A 268 4.25 2.22 -14.25
N ALA A 269 4.80 2.69 -15.37
CA ALA A 269 4.05 3.28 -16.47
C ALA A 269 4.49 2.69 -17.81
N ILE A 270 3.53 2.49 -18.71
CA ILE A 270 3.75 1.81 -19.99
C ILE A 270 4.34 2.80 -21.01
N ASN A 271 5.52 2.47 -21.56
CA ASN A 271 6.33 3.42 -22.34
C ASN A 271 5.74 3.81 -23.70
N ASP A 272 4.73 3.07 -24.19
CA ASP A 272 4.02 3.33 -25.45
C ASP A 272 2.84 4.31 -25.29
N ARG A 273 2.41 4.61 -24.05
CA ARG A 273 1.31 5.54 -23.76
C ARG A 273 1.71 6.76 -22.93
N VAL A 274 2.79 6.69 -22.16
CA VAL A 274 3.23 7.78 -21.27
C VAL A 274 4.74 7.99 -21.35
N ASP A 275 5.16 9.25 -21.37
CA ASP A 275 6.58 9.61 -21.27
C ASP A 275 7.14 9.16 -19.90
N PRO A 276 8.26 8.40 -19.85
CA PRO A 276 8.85 7.92 -18.60
C PRO A 276 9.13 8.99 -17.55
N SER A 277 9.38 10.25 -17.95
CA SER A 277 9.57 11.38 -17.03
C SER A 277 8.35 11.71 -16.18
N VAL A 278 7.17 11.16 -16.49
CA VAL A 278 6.02 11.17 -15.57
C VAL A 278 6.37 10.56 -14.21
N MET A 279 7.27 9.56 -14.19
CA MET A 279 7.70 8.87 -12.98
C MET A 279 8.59 9.74 -12.08
N ASP A 280 9.02 10.92 -12.52
CA ASP A 280 9.74 11.90 -11.68
C ASP A 280 8.80 12.95 -11.05
N ARG A 281 7.48 12.90 -11.32
CA ARG A 281 6.52 13.95 -10.94
C ARG A 281 5.86 13.79 -9.57
N PHE A 282 6.26 12.80 -8.76
CA PHE A 282 5.66 12.62 -7.42
C PHE A 282 6.17 13.68 -6.42
N GLY A 283 5.23 14.40 -5.79
CA GLY A 283 5.52 15.42 -4.78
C GLY A 283 5.25 14.95 -3.35
N SER A 284 5.78 15.66 -2.37
CA SER A 284 5.25 15.65 -1.00
C SER A 284 3.93 16.44 -0.95
N ALA A 285 3.11 16.20 0.08
CA ALA A 285 1.85 16.92 0.24
C ALA A 285 2.07 18.39 0.65
N CYS A 286 3.04 18.64 1.54
CA CYS A 286 3.40 19.97 2.03
C CYS A 286 4.88 19.96 2.47
N ASP A 287 5.73 20.79 1.86
CA ASP A 287 7.14 20.95 2.26
C ASP A 287 7.39 22.17 3.17
N ASP A 288 6.42 23.08 3.30
CA ASP A 288 6.60 24.41 3.91
C ASP A 288 6.15 24.51 5.37
N HIS A 289 5.62 23.43 5.96
CA HIS A 289 5.19 23.38 7.36
C HIS A 289 5.33 21.98 7.99
N ALA A 290 5.02 21.89 9.29
CA ALA A 290 5.17 20.68 10.09
C ALA A 290 4.29 19.49 9.65
N GLU A 291 4.73 18.27 9.99
CA GLU A 291 3.99 17.01 9.81
C GLU A 291 2.58 17.09 10.43
N ARG A 292 1.55 16.57 9.74
CA ARG A 292 0.17 16.53 10.28
C ARG A 292 0.10 15.64 11.52
N SER A 293 -0.52 16.17 12.56
CA SER A 293 -0.55 15.57 13.90
C SER A 293 -1.84 14.77 14.16
N VAL A 294 -1.89 14.04 15.28
CA VAL A 294 -3.13 13.41 15.75
C VAL A 294 -4.24 14.46 15.93
N ARG A 295 -3.89 15.67 16.40
CA ARG A 295 -4.85 16.78 16.59
C ARG A 295 -5.57 17.14 15.29
N TRP A 296 -4.82 17.32 14.20
CA TRP A 296 -5.38 17.64 12.87
C TRP A 296 -6.42 16.63 12.39
N ALA A 297 -6.29 15.35 12.78
CA ALA A 297 -7.15 14.27 12.30
C ALA A 297 -8.41 14.02 13.14
N ILE A 298 -8.32 14.12 14.48
CA ILE A 298 -9.36 13.61 15.41
C ILE A 298 -9.74 14.54 16.57
N GLU A 299 -9.22 15.77 16.65
CA GLU A 299 -9.59 16.69 17.75
C GLU A 299 -11.10 16.99 17.81
N ASP A 300 -11.76 17.02 16.65
CA ASP A 300 -13.22 17.18 16.50
C ASP A 300 -14.02 15.97 17.01
N LEU A 301 -13.40 14.78 17.12
CA LEU A 301 -14.07 13.53 17.47
C LEU A 301 -13.96 13.16 18.97
N VAL A 302 -13.21 13.94 19.76
CA VAL A 302 -12.85 13.61 21.16
C VAL A 302 -14.04 13.24 22.04
N ASP A 303 -15.15 13.95 21.87
CA ASP A 303 -16.41 13.82 22.60
C ASP A 303 -17.53 13.15 21.78
N GLN A 304 -17.24 12.71 20.54
CA GLN A 304 -18.15 11.96 19.69
C GLN A 304 -17.98 10.45 19.94
N THR A 305 -18.59 9.94 21.02
CA THR A 305 -18.57 8.50 21.32
C THR A 305 -19.97 7.96 21.57
N THR A 306 -20.25 6.76 21.04
CA THR A 306 -21.55 6.08 21.11
C THR A 306 -21.46 4.75 21.85
N GLU A 307 -22.60 4.13 22.16
CA GLU A 307 -22.63 2.78 22.73
C GLU A 307 -22.28 1.69 21.70
N SER A 308 -22.68 1.88 20.44
CA SER A 308 -22.51 0.95 19.30
C SER A 308 -22.12 1.69 18.01
N GLY A 309 -21.68 0.96 16.99
CA GLY A 309 -21.20 1.55 15.72
C GLY A 309 -19.73 2.02 15.75
N PRO A 310 -19.26 2.71 14.69
CA PRO A 310 -17.86 3.13 14.53
C PRO A 310 -17.33 4.11 15.57
N ASP A 311 -18.19 4.83 16.29
CA ASP A 311 -17.83 5.73 17.39
C ASP A 311 -17.80 5.03 18.77
N SER A 312 -18.04 3.72 18.82
CA SER A 312 -18.00 2.91 20.04
C SER A 312 -16.58 2.42 20.34
N PRO A 313 -15.90 2.94 21.40
CA PRO A 313 -14.57 2.47 21.76
C PRO A 313 -14.59 1.05 22.34
N SER A 314 -13.46 0.35 22.23
CA SER A 314 -13.28 -0.93 22.91
C SER A 314 -13.43 -0.80 24.42
N ARG A 315 -14.21 -1.68 25.04
CA ARG A 315 -14.38 -1.74 26.51
C ARG A 315 -13.08 -2.26 27.16
N PRO A 316 -12.36 -1.46 27.96
CA PRO A 316 -11.13 -1.91 28.61
C PRO A 316 -11.42 -2.82 29.81
N THR A 317 -10.52 -3.76 30.10
CA THR A 317 -10.53 -4.47 31.39
C THR A 317 -10.25 -3.50 32.53
N SER A 318 -10.68 -3.81 33.76
CA SER A 318 -10.44 -2.96 34.94
C SER A 318 -8.96 -2.64 35.18
N VAL A 319 -8.06 -3.57 34.85
CA VAL A 319 -6.60 -3.37 34.91
C VAL A 319 -6.12 -2.40 33.83
N ASN A 320 -6.62 -2.53 32.60
CA ASN A 320 -6.26 -1.65 31.49
C ASN A 320 -6.85 -0.24 31.66
N LEU A 321 -8.07 -0.12 32.19
CA LEU A 321 -8.67 1.18 32.55
C LEU A 321 -7.80 1.94 33.55
N LYS A 322 -7.34 1.27 34.62
CA LYS A 322 -6.40 1.86 35.61
C LYS A 322 -5.08 2.32 34.96
N ARG A 323 -4.57 1.58 33.98
CA ARG A 323 -3.37 1.98 33.20
C ARG A 323 -3.63 3.22 32.34
N MET A 324 -4.76 3.27 31.64
CA MET A 324 -5.15 4.42 30.82
C MET A 324 -5.35 5.68 31.69
N GLN A 325 -6.07 5.56 32.81
CA GLN A 325 -6.24 6.62 33.80
C GLN A 325 -4.89 7.11 34.37
N TRP A 326 -3.94 6.20 34.64
CA TRP A 326 -2.60 6.57 35.09
C TRP A 326 -1.84 7.41 34.07
N LEU A 327 -1.97 7.09 32.77
CA LEU A 327 -1.34 7.85 31.67
C LEU A 327 -1.93 9.26 31.56
N ILE A 328 -3.26 9.39 31.56
CA ILE A 328 -3.95 10.69 31.50
C ILE A 328 -3.58 11.55 32.72
N ALA A 329 -3.70 11.01 33.94
CA ALA A 329 -3.51 11.76 35.19
C ALA A 329 -2.07 12.22 35.46
N ARG A 330 -1.10 11.82 34.63
CA ARG A 330 0.32 12.23 34.72
C ARG A 330 0.85 12.86 33.43
N ASP A 331 -0.04 13.12 32.47
CA ASP A 331 0.31 13.50 31.09
C ASP A 331 1.41 12.60 30.47
N ALA A 332 1.42 11.32 30.83
CA ALA A 332 2.47 10.39 30.43
C ALA A 332 2.15 9.71 29.10
N TYR A 333 3.16 9.54 28.25
CA TYR A 333 3.04 8.80 26.99
C TYR A 333 3.29 7.30 27.15
N ASN A 334 4.06 6.89 28.17
CA ASN A 334 4.48 5.51 28.38
C ASN A 334 4.21 5.08 29.83
N LEU A 335 3.77 3.83 30.01
CA LEU A 335 3.76 3.22 31.34
C LEU A 335 5.20 2.93 31.81
N PRO A 336 5.54 3.20 33.08
CA PRO A 336 6.77 2.72 33.68
C PRO A 336 6.72 1.18 33.80
N ASN A 337 7.90 0.57 33.85
CA ASN A 337 8.09 -0.89 33.77
C ASN A 337 7.16 -1.65 34.73
N GLU A 338 7.15 -1.28 36.01
CA GLU A 338 6.29 -1.85 37.07
C GLU A 338 4.77 -1.81 36.81
N LYS A 339 4.26 -0.93 35.93
CA LYS A 339 2.84 -0.81 35.60
C LYS A 339 2.45 -1.62 34.34
N ARG A 340 3.43 -2.10 33.57
CA ARG A 340 3.24 -3.04 32.44
C ARG A 340 2.82 -4.43 32.94
N PRO A 341 2.18 -5.30 32.12
CA PRO A 341 1.95 -6.70 32.48
C PRO A 341 3.27 -7.41 32.80
N LYS A 342 3.26 -8.38 33.73
CA LYS A 342 4.49 -9.09 34.19
C LYS A 342 5.35 -9.64 33.05
N CYS A 343 4.75 -10.19 32.00
CA CYS A 343 5.43 -10.71 30.81
C CYS A 343 6.09 -9.63 29.93
N HIS A 344 5.73 -8.35 30.12
CA HIS A 344 6.33 -7.17 29.47
C HIS A 344 7.06 -6.31 30.51
N GLN A 345 7.60 -6.93 31.58
CA GLN A 345 8.49 -6.26 32.52
C GLN A 345 9.94 -6.68 32.27
N GLY A 346 10.84 -5.70 32.25
CA GLY A 346 12.28 -5.91 32.00
C GLY A 346 12.79 -5.17 30.78
N SER A 347 13.95 -5.58 30.26
CA SER A 347 14.52 -5.00 29.04
C SER A 347 13.82 -5.57 27.80
N HIS A 348 13.15 -4.71 27.04
CA HIS A 348 12.48 -5.09 25.79
C HIS A 348 12.35 -3.88 24.83
N SER A 349 12.22 -4.14 23.53
CA SER A 349 12.10 -3.11 22.50
C SER A 349 10.68 -2.53 22.32
N TYR A 350 9.64 -3.20 22.84
CA TYR A 350 8.21 -2.83 22.68
C TYR A 350 7.75 -1.56 23.43
N ASN A 351 8.43 -0.43 23.24
CA ASN A 351 8.16 0.81 23.97
C ASN A 351 6.86 1.52 23.54
N SER A 352 6.26 1.13 22.42
CA SER A 352 4.95 1.62 21.96
C SER A 352 3.77 0.96 22.66
N MET A 353 3.88 -0.31 23.07
CA MET A 353 2.78 -1.05 23.69
C MET A 353 2.34 -0.39 25.00
N TYR A 354 1.03 -0.38 25.23
CA TYR A 354 0.37 0.30 26.34
C TYR A 354 0.58 1.82 26.36
N GLY A 355 0.97 2.42 25.24
CA GLY A 355 1.27 3.85 25.12
C GLY A 355 0.05 4.72 24.80
N ARG A 356 0.12 5.99 25.24
CA ARG A 356 -0.79 7.08 24.86
C ARG A 356 -0.27 7.83 23.63
N LEU A 357 -1.16 8.19 22.73
CA LEU A 357 -0.88 9.07 21.59
C LEU A 357 -0.58 10.51 22.08
N ALA A 358 0.22 11.26 21.33
CA ALA A 358 0.47 12.67 21.59
C ALA A 358 -0.35 13.51 20.60
N TRP A 359 -0.95 14.60 21.07
CA TRP A 359 -1.77 15.47 20.22
C TRP A 359 -0.95 16.08 19.08
N ASP A 360 0.19 16.65 19.42
CA ASP A 360 0.99 17.52 18.55
C ASP A 360 2.12 16.77 17.83
N ALA A 361 1.90 15.47 17.58
CA ALA A 361 2.76 14.62 16.77
C ALA A 361 1.92 13.67 15.91
N PRO A 362 2.43 13.19 14.76
CA PRO A 362 1.80 12.11 14.00
C PRO A 362 1.68 10.83 14.80
N ALA A 363 0.61 10.06 14.55
CA ALA A 363 0.37 8.76 15.15
C ALA A 363 1.48 7.75 14.81
N GLN A 364 1.57 6.67 15.59
CA GLN A 364 2.23 5.46 15.11
C GLN A 364 1.38 4.77 14.03
N THR A 365 1.92 3.77 13.35
CA THR A 365 1.16 2.94 12.41
C THR A 365 -0.16 2.45 13.01
N ILE A 366 -1.29 2.77 12.38
CA ILE A 366 -2.59 2.19 12.69
C ILE A 366 -2.60 0.77 12.12
N THR A 367 -2.90 -0.19 12.97
CA THR A 367 -2.95 -1.62 12.64
C THR A 367 -4.33 -2.17 12.99
N THR A 368 -4.62 -3.40 12.57
CA THR A 368 -5.83 -4.14 12.95
C THR A 368 -6.00 -4.35 14.46
N GLY A 369 -4.98 -4.01 15.26
CA GLY A 369 -5.01 -4.02 16.72
C GLY A 369 -5.31 -2.67 17.39
N PHE A 370 -5.71 -1.61 16.67
CA PHE A 370 -5.88 -0.27 17.27
C PHE A 370 -6.86 -0.23 18.45
N GLY A 371 -7.85 -1.12 18.48
CA GLY A 371 -8.80 -1.26 19.59
C GLY A 371 -8.19 -1.82 20.88
N CYS A 372 -6.91 -2.24 20.90
CA CYS A 372 -6.25 -2.84 22.04
C CYS A 372 -4.96 -2.12 22.41
N MET A 373 -4.89 -1.55 23.61
CA MET A 373 -3.66 -0.91 24.12
C MET A 373 -2.46 -1.87 24.20
N GLY A 374 -2.69 -3.19 24.27
CA GLY A 374 -1.61 -4.18 24.28
C GLY A 374 -0.92 -4.36 22.93
N GLN A 375 -1.53 -3.93 21.83
CA GLN A 375 -1.03 -4.11 20.47
C GLN A 375 -0.33 -2.84 19.90
N GLY A 376 -0.24 -1.76 20.68
CA GLY A 376 0.50 -0.56 20.29
C GLY A 376 0.19 0.69 21.12
N ARG A 377 0.64 1.85 20.63
CA ARG A 377 0.32 3.18 21.17
C ARG A 377 -1.02 3.63 20.59
N PHE A 378 -2.10 3.17 21.21
CA PHE A 378 -3.47 3.42 20.75
C PHE A 378 -4.40 3.98 21.85
N VAL A 379 -3.88 4.33 23.04
CA VAL A 379 -4.67 5.06 24.05
C VAL A 379 -4.86 6.50 23.56
N HIS A 380 -6.11 6.95 23.56
CA HIS A 380 -6.52 8.29 23.09
C HIS A 380 -5.80 9.39 23.91
N PRO A 381 -5.36 10.52 23.29
CA PRO A 381 -4.54 11.52 23.98
C PRO A 381 -5.18 12.13 25.24
N ALA A 382 -6.51 12.32 25.23
CA ALA A 382 -7.25 13.03 26.29
C ALA A 382 -8.26 12.18 27.09
N LYS A 383 -8.48 10.90 26.73
CA LYS A 383 -9.56 10.07 27.29
C LYS A 383 -9.02 8.70 27.70
N PRO A 384 -9.48 8.08 28.80
CA PRO A 384 -8.99 6.78 29.26
C PRO A 384 -9.62 5.61 28.49
N ARG A 385 -9.51 5.65 27.14
CA ARG A 385 -9.98 4.65 26.18
C ARG A 385 -8.94 4.46 25.07
N THR A 386 -9.05 3.38 24.29
CA THR A 386 -8.38 3.32 22.99
C THR A 386 -9.11 4.17 21.96
N LEU A 387 -8.52 4.31 20.78
CA LEU A 387 -9.18 4.88 19.60
C LEU A 387 -10.53 4.21 19.32
N THR A 388 -11.51 4.99 18.87
CA THR A 388 -12.69 4.46 18.18
C THR A 388 -12.31 4.00 16.76
N PRO A 389 -13.09 3.10 16.13
CA PRO A 389 -12.96 2.83 14.70
C PRO A 389 -12.96 4.10 13.82
N HIS A 390 -13.83 5.07 14.09
CA HIS A 390 -13.88 6.33 13.34
C HIS A 390 -12.60 7.17 13.50
N GLU A 391 -12.07 7.33 14.72
CA GLU A 391 -10.77 8.00 14.94
C GLU A 391 -9.61 7.26 14.26
N ALA A 392 -9.64 5.93 14.21
CA ALA A 392 -8.65 5.12 13.52
C ALA A 392 -8.75 5.25 11.99
N ALA A 393 -9.97 5.37 11.45
CA ALA A 393 -10.25 5.63 10.05
C ALA A 393 -9.68 7.00 9.62
N ARG A 394 -9.96 8.06 10.40
CA ARG A 394 -9.36 9.39 10.24
C ARG A 394 -7.83 9.37 10.24
N LEU A 395 -7.21 8.63 11.15
CA LEU A 395 -5.75 8.47 11.22
C LEU A 395 -5.16 7.59 10.09
N GLN A 396 -6.00 6.85 9.37
CA GLN A 396 -5.70 6.20 8.09
C GLN A 396 -6.17 7.04 6.88
N THR A 397 -6.65 8.27 7.10
CA THR A 397 -7.18 9.20 6.07
C THR A 397 -8.36 8.68 5.27
N LEU A 398 -9.11 7.70 5.83
CA LEU A 398 -10.44 7.36 5.34
C LEU A 398 -11.40 8.51 5.77
N PRO A 399 -12.17 9.11 4.84
CA PRO A 399 -13.04 10.24 5.11
C PRO A 399 -14.35 9.86 5.81
N ASP A 400 -15.05 10.83 6.42
CA ASP A 400 -16.29 10.59 7.18
C ASP A 400 -17.42 9.90 6.37
N PHE A 401 -17.46 10.13 5.06
CA PHE A 401 -18.44 9.48 4.17
C PHE A 401 -18.16 7.99 3.94
N PHE A 402 -16.98 7.48 4.32
CA PHE A 402 -16.58 6.10 4.03
C PHE A 402 -17.38 5.12 4.89
N ASP A 403 -18.33 4.42 4.28
CA ASP A 403 -19.25 3.54 5.00
C ASP A 403 -18.55 2.24 5.39
N LEU A 404 -18.30 2.09 6.70
CA LEU A 404 -17.72 0.88 7.31
C LEU A 404 -18.75 -0.24 7.55
N ASP A 405 -20.01 -0.02 7.17
CA ASP A 405 -21.21 -0.76 7.57
C ASP A 405 -21.34 -0.85 9.11
N ALA A 406 -22.15 0.04 9.68
CA ALA A 406 -22.42 0.08 11.12
C ALA A 406 -23.04 -1.22 11.70
N ARG A 407 -23.51 -2.15 10.84
CA ARG A 407 -24.03 -3.48 11.24
C ARG A 407 -22.92 -4.51 11.42
N LYS A 408 -21.71 -4.28 10.88
CA LYS A 408 -20.56 -5.18 11.03
C LYS A 408 -19.99 -5.11 12.47
N GLY A 409 -19.11 -6.06 12.80
CA GLY A 409 -18.43 -6.08 14.09
C GLY A 409 -17.13 -5.28 14.09
N ARG A 410 -16.69 -4.81 15.28
CA ARG A 410 -15.39 -4.14 15.49
C ARG A 410 -14.19 -4.87 14.87
N GLY A 411 -14.22 -6.20 14.78
CA GLY A 411 -13.18 -6.98 14.11
C GLY A 411 -13.06 -6.68 12.61
N VAL A 412 -14.20 -6.59 11.90
CA VAL A 412 -14.25 -6.25 10.47
C VAL A 412 -13.73 -4.85 10.23
N TRP A 413 -14.26 -3.86 10.98
CA TRP A 413 -13.78 -2.47 10.88
C TRP A 413 -12.28 -2.38 11.15
N ALA A 414 -11.78 -3.08 12.17
CA ALA A 414 -10.36 -3.08 12.49
C ALA A 414 -9.49 -3.68 11.38
N THR A 415 -9.94 -4.78 10.75
CA THR A 415 -9.29 -5.38 9.58
C THR A 415 -9.26 -4.41 8.41
N VAL A 416 -10.41 -3.86 7.99
CA VAL A 416 -10.53 -2.92 6.87
C VAL A 416 -9.65 -1.70 7.08
N ILE A 417 -9.81 -1.00 8.21
CA ILE A 417 -9.06 0.23 8.52
C ILE A 417 -7.55 -0.06 8.64
N GLY A 418 -7.16 -1.14 9.33
CA GLY A 418 -5.75 -1.45 9.57
C GLY A 418 -4.99 -1.86 8.31
N ASN A 419 -5.65 -2.58 7.41
CA ASN A 419 -5.08 -3.05 6.15
C ASN A 419 -5.09 -1.96 5.07
N ALA A 420 -6.02 -1.01 5.10
CA ALA A 420 -6.16 0.05 4.10
C ALA A 420 -4.83 0.78 3.79
N VAL A 421 -4.64 1.04 2.50
CA VAL A 421 -3.73 2.07 2.00
C VAL A 421 -4.39 3.43 2.27
N PRO A 422 -3.71 4.40 2.91
CA PRO A 422 -4.32 5.69 3.22
C PRO A 422 -4.72 6.49 1.96
N PRO A 423 -5.99 6.91 1.79
CA PRO A 423 -6.43 7.66 0.61
C PRO A 423 -5.58 8.90 0.30
N LEU A 424 -5.26 9.74 1.29
CA LEU A 424 -4.47 10.96 1.03
C LEU A 424 -3.05 10.66 0.53
N PHE A 425 -2.44 9.54 0.94
CA PHE A 425 -1.16 9.13 0.36
C PHE A 425 -1.30 8.84 -1.13
N MET A 426 -2.40 8.20 -1.53
CA MET A 426 -2.65 7.91 -2.94
C MET A 426 -3.03 9.14 -3.74
N VAL A 427 -3.78 10.08 -3.16
CA VAL A 427 -4.08 11.40 -3.77
C VAL A 427 -2.79 12.11 -4.14
N HIS A 428 -1.90 12.33 -3.16
CA HIS A 428 -0.63 13.04 -3.38
C HIS A 428 0.35 12.30 -4.29
N LEU A 429 0.33 10.96 -4.28
CA LEU A 429 1.14 10.17 -5.20
C LEU A 429 0.61 10.20 -6.63
N LEU A 430 -0.71 10.13 -6.83
CA LEU A 430 -1.32 9.90 -8.14
C LEU A 430 -1.77 11.14 -8.87
N THR A 431 -2.25 12.21 -8.22
CA THR A 431 -2.75 13.41 -8.91
C THR A 431 -1.78 13.93 -10.00
N PRO A 432 -0.47 14.14 -9.76
CA PRO A 432 0.46 14.61 -10.81
C PRO A 432 0.76 13.56 -11.90
N LEU A 433 0.49 12.27 -11.63
CA LEU A 433 0.65 11.18 -12.60
C LEU A 433 -0.59 11.05 -13.49
N LEU A 434 -1.79 11.19 -12.90
CA LEU A 434 -3.09 11.14 -13.59
C LEU A 434 -3.31 12.36 -14.49
N ASP A 435 -2.87 13.56 -14.07
CA ASP A 435 -2.88 14.78 -14.87
C ASP A 435 -2.04 14.64 -16.15
N ALA A 436 -0.94 13.88 -16.07
CA ALA A 436 -0.07 13.59 -17.20
C ALA A 436 -0.62 12.48 -18.14
N LEU A 437 -1.67 11.76 -17.76
CA LEU A 437 -2.28 10.75 -18.63
C LEU A 437 -3.17 11.44 -19.69
N PRO A 438 -3.09 11.03 -20.96
CA PRO A 438 -3.92 11.63 -22.01
C PRO A 438 -5.40 11.48 -21.68
N CYS A 439 -6.17 12.57 -21.82
CA CYS A 439 -7.62 12.48 -21.77
C CYS A 439 -8.08 11.67 -22.98
N ARG A 440 -8.53 10.43 -22.75
CA ARG A 440 -9.10 9.62 -23.82
C ARG A 440 -10.33 10.33 -24.37
N ALA A 441 -10.40 10.48 -25.69
CA ALA A 441 -11.63 10.87 -26.33
C ALA A 441 -12.69 9.84 -25.95
N VAL A 442 -13.84 10.29 -25.44
CA VAL A 442 -14.99 9.42 -25.22
C VAL A 442 -15.33 8.83 -26.58
N GLN A 443 -15.06 7.54 -26.77
CA GLN A 443 -15.59 6.84 -27.92
C GLN A 443 -17.10 6.82 -27.72
N GLU A 444 -17.81 7.61 -28.52
CA GLU A 444 -19.25 7.39 -28.71
C GLU A 444 -19.43 5.91 -29.00
N THR A 445 -20.14 5.23 -28.11
CA THR A 445 -20.48 3.82 -28.30
C THR A 445 -21.38 3.75 -29.51
N ARG A 446 -20.79 3.59 -30.70
CA ARG A 446 -21.54 3.27 -31.91
C ARG A 446 -22.27 1.98 -31.61
N LEU A 447 -23.58 2.09 -31.43
CA LEU A 447 -24.50 0.97 -31.40
C LEU A 447 -24.34 0.24 -32.74
N VAL A 448 -23.45 -0.75 -32.75
CA VAL A 448 -23.52 -1.84 -33.71
C VAL A 448 -24.84 -2.53 -33.39
N ASP A 449 -25.76 -2.53 -34.35
CA ASP A 449 -27.09 -3.10 -34.21
C ASP A 449 -26.97 -4.62 -34.04
N LEU A 450 -26.84 -5.04 -32.78
CA LEU A 450 -26.90 -6.43 -32.37
C LEU A 450 -28.36 -6.78 -32.09
N THR A 451 -29.09 -7.07 -33.17
CA THR A 451 -30.37 -7.79 -33.08
C THR A 451 -30.18 -9.07 -32.24
N PRO A 452 -31.18 -9.45 -31.43
CA PRO A 452 -30.91 -10.11 -30.16
C PRO A 452 -30.54 -11.58 -30.31
N HIS A 453 -29.28 -11.91 -30.06
CA HIS A 453 -28.88 -13.23 -29.61
C HIS A 453 -28.04 -13.16 -28.34
N GLU A 454 -28.66 -13.68 -27.28
CA GLU A 454 -28.15 -13.95 -25.92
C GLU A 454 -27.85 -12.72 -25.03
N PRO A 455 -28.31 -12.75 -23.75
CA PRO A 455 -27.96 -11.72 -22.78
C PRO A 455 -26.48 -11.82 -22.37
N PRO A 456 -25.86 -10.72 -21.91
CA PRO A 456 -24.50 -10.77 -21.38
C PRO A 456 -24.43 -11.73 -20.19
N VAL A 457 -23.52 -12.71 -20.25
CA VAL A 457 -23.27 -13.65 -19.16
C VAL A 457 -22.76 -12.88 -17.94
N PRO A 458 -23.45 -12.92 -16.78
CA PRO A 458 -22.95 -12.29 -15.57
C PRO A 458 -21.62 -12.90 -15.14
N LEU A 459 -20.66 -12.06 -14.70
CA LEU A 459 -19.36 -12.54 -14.18
C LEU A 459 -19.46 -13.45 -12.94
N ALA A 460 -20.66 -13.65 -12.40
CA ALA A 460 -20.96 -14.41 -11.19
C ALA A 460 -20.98 -15.96 -11.38
N LEU A 461 -20.48 -16.49 -12.51
CA LEU A 461 -20.50 -17.94 -12.81
C LEU A 461 -19.11 -18.58 -12.98
N ILE A 462 -18.01 -17.86 -12.70
CA ILE A 462 -16.66 -18.46 -12.64
C ILE A 462 -16.36 -18.84 -11.19
N GLY A 463 -17.03 -19.88 -10.68
CA GLY A 463 -16.92 -20.24 -9.27
C GLY A 463 -17.83 -21.35 -8.76
N ASP A 464 -18.01 -22.45 -9.49
CA ASP A 464 -18.45 -23.73 -8.90
C ASP A 464 -18.21 -24.92 -9.85
N SER A 465 -17.04 -25.55 -9.76
CA SER A 465 -16.78 -26.88 -10.35
C SER A 465 -15.58 -27.58 -9.71
N ALA A 466 -15.74 -28.11 -8.50
CA ALA A 466 -14.84 -29.12 -7.92
C ALA A 466 -15.63 -30.04 -6.98
N SER A 467 -16.05 -31.18 -7.52
CA SER A 467 -16.56 -32.36 -6.79
C SER A 467 -15.41 -33.23 -6.29
#